data_AF-A0A9X1LN97-F1
#
_entry.id   AF-A0A9X1LN97-F1
#
_cell.length_a   1.000
_cell.length_b   1.000
_cell.length_c   1.000
_cell.angle_alpha   90.00
_cell.angle_beta   90.00
_cell.angle_gamma   90.00
#
_symmetry.space_group_name_H-M   'P 1'
#
loop_
_entity.id
_entity.type
_entity.pdbx_description
1 polymer ?
#
loop_
_entity_poly.entity_id
_entity_poly.type
_entity_poly.pdbx_seq_one_letter_code
_entity_poly.pdbx_strand_id
1 'polypeptide(L)'
;MEDAAQRLRDGRTSIGDALKDLQGVIDDLVQDGFKTENASEQYSTAYNDLTTSLDDATEAVNDMATALDQMADKIRDTDQL
;
A
#
# COMPACT_ATOMS: atom_id res chain seq x y z
N MET A 1 15.22 -15.27 -3.42
CA MET A 1 13.82 -15.17 -2.92
C MET A 1 13.73 -14.11 -1.85
N GLU A 2 14.62 -14.12 -0.85
CA GLU A 2 14.74 -13.08 0.18
C GLU A 2 14.84 -11.66 -0.42
N ASP A 3 15.71 -11.41 -1.41
CA ASP A 3 15.80 -10.10 -2.08
C ASP A 3 14.49 -9.67 -2.76
N ALA A 4 13.74 -10.63 -3.34
CA ALA A 4 12.47 -10.33 -3.98
C ALA A 4 11.39 -10.01 -2.94
N ALA A 5 11.34 -10.76 -1.84
CA ALA A 5 10.46 -10.48 -0.71
C ALA A 5 10.75 -9.10 -0.09
N GLN A 6 12.04 -8.75 0.06
CA GLN A 6 12.44 -7.44 0.55
C GLN A 6 11.98 -6.31 -0.41
N ARG A 7 12.21 -6.47 -1.72
CA ARG A 7 11.76 -5.47 -2.72
C ARG A 7 10.24 -5.30 -2.72
N LEU A 8 9.47 -6.37 -2.49
CA LEU A 8 8.02 -6.28 -2.34
C LEU A 8 7.63 -5.46 -1.11
N ARG A 9 8.28 -5.70 0.03
CA ARG A 9 8.07 -4.92 1.27
C ARG A 9 8.45 -3.45 1.10
N ASP A 10 9.58 -3.16 0.45
CA ASP A 10 10.03 -1.79 0.20
C ASP A 10 9.07 -1.05 -0.75
N GLY A 11 8.62 -1.73 -1.81
CA GLY A 11 7.64 -1.20 -2.75
C GLY A 11 6.30 -0.90 -2.08
N ARG A 12 5.84 -1.80 -1.19
CA ARG A 12 4.64 -1.62 -0.36
C ARG A 12 4.72 -0.32 0.46
N THR A 13 5.82 -0.14 1.20
CA THR A 13 6.04 1.06 2.03
C THR A 13 6.04 2.32 1.17
N SER A 14 6.77 2.30 0.05
CA SER A 14 6.87 3.45 -0.85
C SER A 14 5.51 3.88 -1.42
N ILE A 15 4.66 2.91 -1.79
CA ILE A 15 3.31 3.18 -2.28
C ILE A 15 2.45 3.77 -1.16
N GLY A 16 2.48 3.18 0.04
CA GLY A 16 1.71 3.66 1.20
C GLY A 16 2.08 5.09 1.60
N ASP A 17 3.37 5.44 1.56
CA ASP A 17 3.84 6.78 1.86
C ASP A 17 3.39 7.79 0.80
N ALA A 18 3.54 7.46 -0.49
CA ALA A 18 3.09 8.33 -1.58
C ALA A 18 1.58 8.63 -1.52
N LEU A 19 0.77 7.68 -1.07
CA LEU A 19 -0.68 7.88 -0.94
C LEU A 19 -1.04 8.80 0.22
N LYS A 20 -0.40 8.62 1.38
CA LYS A 20 -0.56 9.52 2.52
C LYS A 20 -0.20 10.96 2.16
N ASP A 21 0.85 11.15 1.39
CA ASP A 21 1.22 12.48 0.89
C ASP A 21 0.09 13.08 0.02
N LEU A 22 -0.50 12.29 -0.87
CA LEU A 22 -1.66 12.72 -1.66
C LEU A 22 -2.91 12.97 -0.80
N GLN A 23 -3.08 12.28 0.34
CA GLN A 23 -4.15 12.56 1.30
C GLN A 23 -4.06 13.99 1.82
N GLY A 24 -2.86 14.37 2.26
CA GLY A 24 -2.60 15.67 2.85
C GLY A 24 -2.97 16.80 1.89
N VAL A 25 -2.66 16.65 0.60
CA VAL A 25 -3.05 17.63 -0.42
C VAL A 25 -4.56 17.79 -0.51
N ILE A 26 -5.33 16.70 -0.46
CA ILE A 26 -6.79 16.77 -0.49
C ILE A 26 -7.35 17.39 0.80
N ASP A 27 -6.81 17.00 1.95
CA ASP A 27 -7.22 17.54 3.25
C ASP A 27 -6.99 19.05 3.32
N ASP A 28 -5.84 19.53 2.85
CA ASP A 28 -5.49 20.96 2.78
C ASP A 28 -6.47 21.72 1.87
N LEU A 29 -6.78 21.18 0.68
CA LEU A 29 -7.74 21.80 -0.25
C LEU A 29 -9.15 21.91 0.36
N VAL A 30 -9.62 20.87 1.05
CA VAL A 30 -10.92 20.86 1.72
C VAL A 30 -10.95 21.89 2.87
N GLN A 31 -9.85 22.04 3.61
CA GLN A 31 -9.74 23.02 4.69
C GLN A 31 -9.70 24.46 4.18
N ASP A 32 -8.98 24.73 3.08
CA ASP A 32 -8.79 26.06 2.50
C ASP A 32 -10.03 26.61 1.76
N GLY A 33 -11.12 25.84 1.72
CA GLY A 33 -12.42 26.31 1.23
C GLY A 33 -12.77 25.83 -0.18
N PHE A 34 -12.19 24.72 -0.64
CA PHE A 34 -12.69 23.95 -1.78
C PHE A 34 -14.04 23.31 -1.41
N LYS A 35 -15.07 24.13 -1.19
CA LYS A 35 -16.42 23.75 -0.72
C LYS A 35 -17.51 24.10 -1.72
N THR A 36 -17.29 23.80 -3.00
CA THR A 36 -18.46 23.48 -3.81
C THR A 36 -18.95 22.15 -3.26
N GLU A 37 -19.95 22.14 -2.36
CA GLU A 37 -20.32 21.01 -1.49
C GLU A 37 -20.27 19.62 -2.18
N ASN A 38 -20.69 19.57 -3.44
CA ASN A 38 -20.72 18.36 -4.26
C ASN A 38 -19.33 17.85 -4.72
N ALA A 39 -18.41 18.76 -5.04
CA ALA A 39 -17.06 18.37 -5.48
C ALA A 39 -16.24 17.83 -4.29
N SER A 40 -16.31 18.48 -3.12
CA SER A 40 -15.59 18.05 -1.93
C SER A 40 -16.01 16.67 -1.43
N GLU A 41 -17.30 16.34 -1.45
CA GLU A 41 -17.78 15.02 -1.03
C GLU A 41 -17.35 13.90 -1.99
N GLN A 42 -17.45 14.12 -3.31
CA GLN A 42 -17.03 13.13 -4.30
C GLN A 42 -15.53 12.85 -4.23
N TYR A 43 -14.72 13.90 -4.08
CA TYR A 43 -13.28 13.74 -3.90
C TYR A 43 -12.93 13.03 -2.59
N SER A 44 -13.57 13.39 -1.48
CA SER A 44 -13.36 12.71 -0.19
C SER A 44 -13.73 11.23 -0.26
N THR A 45 -14.85 10.90 -0.91
CA THR A 45 -15.29 9.50 -1.12
C THR A 45 -14.27 8.73 -1.96
N ALA A 46 -13.91 9.26 -3.13
CA ALA A 46 -12.94 8.62 -4.02
C ALA A 46 -11.57 8.42 -3.34
N TYR A 47 -11.17 9.37 -2.49
CA TYR A 47 -9.93 9.27 -1.73
C TYR A 47 -9.98 8.17 -0.66
N ASN A 48 -11.08 8.07 0.09
CA ASN A 48 -11.29 6.99 1.07
C ASN A 48 -11.33 5.61 0.41
N ASP A 49 -12.00 5.50 -0.75
CA ASP A 49 -12.07 4.26 -1.54
C ASP A 49 -10.68 3.84 -2.04
N LEU A 50 -9.89 4.82 -2.52
CA LEU A 50 -8.52 4.60 -2.96
C LEU A 50 -7.64 4.11 -1.80
N THR A 51 -7.74 4.76 -0.65
CA THR A 51 -6.98 4.40 0.56
C THR A 51 -7.29 2.97 0.99
N THR A 52 -8.57 2.62 1.08
CA THR A 52 -9.01 1.26 1.43
C THR A 52 -8.49 0.23 0.44
N SER A 53 -8.63 0.49 -0.87
CA SER A 53 -8.17 -0.42 -1.92
C SER A 53 -6.65 -0.62 -1.88
N LEU A 54 -5.91 0.38 -1.41
CA LEU A 54 -4.46 0.32 -1.29
C LEU A 54 -4.00 -0.37 -0.02
N ASP A 55 -4.71 -0.22 1.08
CA ASP A 55 -4.50 -1.05 2.26
C ASP A 55 -4.64 -2.54 1.89
N ASP A 56 -5.72 -2.91 1.18
CA ASP A 56 -5.92 -4.27 0.67
C ASP A 56 -4.78 -4.72 -0.25
N ALA A 57 -4.36 -3.86 -1.19
CA ALA A 57 -3.25 -4.17 -2.09
C ALA A 57 -1.93 -4.35 -1.34
N THR A 58 -1.68 -3.54 -0.30
CA THR A 58 -0.46 -3.64 0.51
C THR A 58 -0.43 -4.93 1.32
N GLU A 59 -1.56 -5.38 1.84
CA GLU A 59 -1.69 -6.68 2.52
C GLU A 59 -1.39 -7.82 1.54
N ALA A 60 -1.98 -7.81 0.34
CA ALA A 60 -1.70 -8.82 -0.67
C ALA A 60 -0.21 -8.88 -1.07
N VAL A 61 0.46 -7.72 -1.15
CA VAL A 61 1.91 -7.66 -1.41
C VAL A 61 2.72 -8.25 -0.26
N ASN A 62 2.28 -8.05 0.98
CA ASN A 62 2.92 -8.63 2.17
C ASN A 62 2.78 -10.15 2.20
N ASP A 63 1.62 -10.68 1.81
CA ASP A 63 1.38 -12.11 1.72
C ASP A 63 2.28 -12.76 0.67
N MET A 64 2.46 -12.11 -0.49
CA MET A 64 3.41 -12.56 -1.51
C MET A 64 4.85 -12.58 -1.00
N ALA A 65 5.29 -11.54 -0.27
CA ALA A 65 6.62 -11.51 0.33
C ALA A 65 6.81 -12.64 1.35
N THR A 66 5.80 -12.90 2.18
CA THR A 66 5.80 -13.99 3.17
C THR A 66 5.87 -15.36 2.49
N ALA A 67 5.14 -15.56 1.40
CA ALA A 67 5.18 -16.81 0.64
C ALA A 67 6.57 -17.06 0.05
N LEU A 68 7.25 -16.02 -0.44
CA LEU A 68 8.63 -16.13 -0.95
C LEU A 68 9.62 -16.52 0.15
N ASP A 69 9.49 -15.96 1.36
CA ASP A 69 10.33 -16.31 2.50
C ASP A 69 10.12 -17.78 2.89
N GLN A 70 8.87 -18.24 2.99
CA GLN A 70 8.54 -19.64 3.29
C GLN A 70 9.09 -20.62 2.24
N MET A 71 9.08 -20.24 0.96
CA MET A 71 9.66 -21.06 -0.11
C MET A 71 11.18 -21.13 0.01
N ALA A 72 11.84 -20.01 0.35
CA ALA A 72 13.28 -19.98 0.56
C ALA A 72 13.71 -20.91 1.71
N ASP A 73 12.95 -20.92 2.81
CA ASP A 73 13.17 -21.79 3.96
C ASP A 73 13.05 -23.28 3.58
N LYS A 74 11.98 -23.66 2.88
CA LYS A 74 11.78 -25.04 2.43
C LYS A 74 12.89 -25.54 1.51
N ILE A 75 13.39 -24.69 0.63
CA ILE A 75 14.52 -25.04 -0.25
C ILE A 75 15.78 -25.26 0.57
N ARG A 76 16.10 -24.36 1.52
CA ARG A 76 17.25 -24.52 2.42
C ARG A 76 17.20 -25.80 3.24
N ASP A 77 16.01 -26.16 3.73
CA ASP A 77 15.83 -27.40 4.50
C ASP A 77 15.98 -28.65 3.64
N THR A 78 15.51 -28.60 2.38
CA THR A 78 15.63 -29.72 1.43
C THR A 78 17.07 -29.91 0.96
N ASP A 79 17.81 -28.83 0.72
CA ASP A 79 19.21 -28.87 0.29
C ASP A 79 20.17 -29.33 1.42
N GLN A 80 19.71 -29.35 2.67
CA GLN A 80 20.48 -29.83 3.84
C GLN A 80 20.32 -31.33 4.13
N LEU A 81 19.46 -32.05 3.39
CA LEU A 81 19.21 -33.50 3.52
C LEU A 81 19.94 -34.32 2.44
#